data_AF-A0A369SD88-F1
#
_entry.id   AF-A0A369SD88-F1
#
_cell.length_a   1.000
_cell.length_b   1.000
_cell.length_c   1.000
_cell.angle_alpha   90.00
_cell.angle_beta   90.00
_cell.angle_gamma   90.00
#
_symmetry.space_group_name_H-M   'P 1'
#
loop_
_entity.id
_entity.type
_entity.pdbx_description
1 polymer ?
#
loop_
_entity_poly.entity_id
_entity_poly.type
_entity_poly.pdbx_seq_one_letter_code
_entity_poly.pdbx_strand_id
1 'polypeptide(L)'
;MSILQAVVRGFLRGAERGMTSKRGNKNFYKGRGAKSSGTKTKRGGFVVQPHKIPELMVPDLTDFELKPYVSHKALKINPPIVTSEDLLTRLPINQEKSTV
;
A
#
# COMPACT_ATOMS: atom_id res chain seq x y z
N MET A 1 -28.58 16.67 10.57
CA MET A 1 -29.37 16.58 9.33
C MET A 1 -30.79 16.21 9.72
N SER A 2 -31.75 17.13 9.59
CA SER A 2 -33.14 16.86 10.02
C SER A 2 -33.81 15.86 9.07
N ILE A 3 -34.74 15.06 9.60
CA ILE A 3 -35.47 14.02 8.86
C ILE A 3 -36.19 14.61 7.63
N LEU A 4 -36.75 15.81 7.78
CA LEU A 4 -37.44 16.53 6.69
C LEU A 4 -36.50 16.81 5.51
N GLN A 5 -35.26 17.24 5.77
CA GLN A 5 -34.28 17.47 4.70
C GLN A 5 -33.89 16.18 3.98
N ALA A 6 -33.81 15.04 4.68
CA ALA A 6 -33.49 13.75 4.06
C ALA A 6 -34.61 13.27 3.12
N VAL A 7 -35.87 13.44 3.51
CA VAL A 7 -37.06 13.09 2.70
C VAL A 7 -37.14 13.95 1.45
N VAL A 8 -37.03 15.28 1.60
CA VAL A 8 -37.06 16.22 0.47
C VAL A 8 -35.93 15.95 -0.53
N ARG A 9 -34.72 15.63 -0.04
CA ARG A 9 -33.57 15.29 -0.89
C ARG A 9 -33.75 13.96 -1.62
N GLY A 10 -34.39 12.97 -1.00
CA GLY A 10 -34.72 11.70 -1.64
C GLY A 10 -35.71 11.86 -2.80
N PHE A 11 -36.70 12.74 -2.65
CA PHE A 11 -37.71 13.00 -3.69
C PHE A 11 -37.17 13.82 -4.87
N LEU A 12 -36.42 14.89 -4.59
CA LEU A 12 -35.94 15.81 -5.64
C LEU A 12 -34.66 15.32 -6.35
N ARG A 13 -33.76 14.61 -5.66
CA ARG A 13 -32.42 14.28 -6.20
C ARG A 13 -32.35 12.91 -6.88
N GLY A 14 -33.27 12.00 -6.58
CA GLY A 14 -33.27 10.63 -7.11
C GLY A 14 -32.06 9.80 -6.66
N ALA A 15 -31.77 8.72 -7.41
CA ALA A 15 -30.67 7.82 -7.11
C ALA A 15 -29.30 8.46 -7.40
N GLU A 16 -28.35 8.27 -6.48
CA GLU A 16 -27.00 8.81 -6.61
C GLU A 16 -26.10 7.90 -7.47
N ARG A 17 -25.28 8.53 -8.33
CA ARG A 17 -24.26 7.84 -9.14
C ARG A 17 -23.07 7.47 -8.25
N GLY A 18 -22.84 6.17 -8.08
CA GLY A 18 -21.75 5.67 -7.24
C GLY A 18 -22.17 4.38 -6.53
N MET A 19 -21.87 3.24 -7.13
CA MET A 19 -22.22 1.96 -6.55
C MET A 19 -21.17 1.51 -5.55
N THR A 20 -21.60 1.08 -4.37
CA THR A 20 -20.73 0.49 -3.35
C THR A 20 -21.23 -0.90 -2.99
N SER A 21 -20.43 -1.70 -2.29
CA SER A 21 -20.84 -3.06 -1.87
C SER A 21 -22.07 -3.10 -0.94
N LYS A 22 -22.56 -1.94 -0.48
CA LYS A 22 -23.76 -1.80 0.38
C LYS A 22 -24.99 -1.31 -0.39
N ARG A 23 -24.83 -0.99 -1.68
CA ARG A 23 -25.91 -0.57 -2.58
C ARG A 23 -26.24 -1.75 -3.50
N GLY A 24 -27.46 -1.81 -4.04
CA GLY A 24 -27.89 -2.88 -4.93
C GLY A 24 -28.55 -4.06 -4.22
N ASN A 25 -28.86 -5.12 -4.98
CA ASN A 25 -29.55 -6.31 -4.48
C ASN A 25 -28.58 -7.35 -3.88
N LYS A 26 -29.12 -8.49 -3.45
CA LYS A 26 -28.34 -9.62 -2.88
C LYS A 26 -27.20 -10.12 -3.78
N ASN A 27 -27.35 -10.04 -5.10
CA ASN A 27 -26.38 -10.56 -6.07
C ASN A 27 -25.31 -9.53 -6.45
N PHE A 28 -25.39 -8.30 -5.94
CA PHE A 28 -24.44 -7.25 -6.23
C PHE A 28 -23.14 -7.38 -5.41
N TYR A 29 -22.28 -8.31 -5.84
CA TYR A 29 -21.00 -8.60 -5.18
C TYR A 29 -19.84 -7.77 -5.78
N LYS A 30 -19.72 -6.49 -5.37
CA LYS A 30 -18.71 -5.55 -5.89
C LYS A 30 -17.33 -5.58 -5.20
N GLY A 31 -17.28 -5.92 -3.92
CA GLY A 31 -16.03 -5.87 -3.13
C GLY A 31 -15.55 -4.44 -2.76
N ARG A 32 -14.34 -4.34 -2.18
CA ARG A 32 -13.74 -3.10 -1.64
C ARG A 32 -12.24 -2.92 -1.96
N GLY A 33 -11.76 -3.52 -3.05
CA GLY A 33 -10.36 -3.36 -3.49
C GLY A 33 -9.34 -4.28 -2.80
N ALA A 34 -9.77 -5.16 -1.91
CA ALA A 34 -8.92 -6.21 -1.36
C ALA A 34 -8.40 -7.13 -2.48
N LYS A 35 -7.10 -7.44 -2.43
CA LYS A 35 -6.47 -8.40 -3.36
C LYS A 35 -6.88 -9.83 -2.99
N SER A 36 -6.98 -10.71 -3.99
CA SER A 36 -7.38 -12.10 -3.78
C SER A 36 -6.23 -12.92 -3.17
N SER A 37 -6.51 -13.62 -2.06
CA SER A 37 -5.57 -14.57 -1.42
C SER A 37 -5.65 -16.00 -1.97
N GLY A 38 -6.48 -16.24 -2.99
CA GLY A 38 -6.79 -17.59 -3.45
C GLY A 38 -7.84 -17.61 -4.56
N THR A 39 -8.45 -18.78 -4.77
CA THR A 39 -9.38 -19.03 -5.88
C THR A 39 -10.62 -19.77 -5.40
N LYS A 40 -11.78 -19.52 -6.04
CA LYS A 40 -13.02 -20.25 -5.80
C LYS A 40 -12.99 -21.63 -6.47
N THR A 41 -13.53 -22.63 -5.80
CA THR A 41 -13.72 -23.99 -6.33
C THR A 41 -15.01 -24.08 -7.14
N LYS A 42 -15.14 -25.14 -7.97
CA LYS A 42 -16.33 -25.41 -8.79
C LYS A 42 -17.64 -25.51 -7.96
N ARG A 43 -17.54 -25.92 -6.68
CA ARG A 43 -18.68 -26.09 -5.76
C ARG A 43 -18.90 -24.89 -4.82
N GLY A 44 -18.26 -23.75 -5.08
CA GLY A 44 -18.45 -22.52 -4.32
C GLY A 44 -17.60 -22.37 -3.04
N GLY A 45 -16.80 -23.38 -2.69
CA GLY A 45 -15.77 -23.26 -1.64
C GLY A 45 -14.60 -22.37 -2.08
N PHE A 46 -13.70 -22.01 -1.17
CA PHE A 46 -12.54 -21.16 -1.43
C PHE A 46 -11.25 -21.87 -1.02
N VAL A 47 -10.23 -21.84 -1.89
CA VAL A 47 -8.90 -22.41 -1.62
C VAL A 47 -7.90 -21.27 -1.52
N VAL A 48 -7.28 -21.15 -0.35
CA VAL A 48 -6.22 -20.18 -0.07
C VAL A 48 -4.92 -20.63 -0.73
N GLN A 49 -4.20 -19.70 -1.35
CA GLN A 49 -2.95 -19.95 -2.06
C GLN A 49 -1.81 -19.24 -1.32
N PRO A 50 -0.90 -19.98 -0.63
CA PRO A 50 0.14 -19.38 0.21
C PRO A 50 1.03 -18.36 -0.54
N HIS A 51 1.40 -18.65 -1.79
CA HIS A 51 2.20 -17.76 -2.64
C HIS A 51 1.52 -16.42 -3.00
N LYS A 52 0.22 -16.25 -2.74
CA LYS A 52 -0.49 -14.97 -2.93
C LYS A 52 -0.57 -14.15 -1.65
N ILE A 53 -0.22 -14.71 -0.50
CA ILE A 53 -0.25 -14.03 0.78
C ILE A 53 1.07 -13.28 0.95
N PRO A 54 1.06 -11.95 1.16
CA PRO A 54 2.29 -11.22 1.41
C PRO A 54 2.85 -11.59 2.80
N GLU A 55 4.11 -11.99 2.84
CA GLU A 55 4.87 -12.21 4.07
C GLU A 55 5.60 -10.92 4.46
N LEU A 56 5.37 -10.45 5.68
CA LEU A 56 6.06 -9.28 6.22
C LEU A 56 7.37 -9.76 6.86
N MET A 57 8.48 -9.58 6.15
CA MET A 57 9.82 -9.88 6.64
C MET A 57 10.26 -8.78 7.61
N VAL A 58 10.02 -8.99 8.91
CA VAL A 58 10.37 -8.03 9.96
C VAL A 58 11.77 -8.35 10.48
N PRO A 59 12.76 -7.44 10.34
CA PRO A 59 14.09 -7.63 10.93
C PRO A 59 14.05 -7.45 12.45
N ASP A 60 15.05 -7.99 13.14
CA ASP A 60 15.24 -7.70 14.56
C ASP A 60 15.75 -6.26 14.73
N LEU A 61 15.18 -5.55 15.71
CA LEU A 61 15.44 -4.14 15.98
C LEU A 61 15.99 -3.91 17.40
N THR A 62 16.42 -4.96 18.10
CA THR A 62 17.14 -4.81 19.37
C THR A 62 18.38 -3.94 19.19
N ASP A 63 18.53 -2.94 20.05
CA ASP A 63 19.65 -1.98 20.06
C ASP A 63 19.83 -1.16 18.77
N PHE A 64 18.76 -0.95 17.99
CA PHE A 64 18.81 -0.11 16.79
C PHE A 64 18.95 1.38 17.14
N GLU A 65 20.07 1.99 16.74
CA GLU A 65 20.43 3.37 17.09
C GLU A 65 19.54 4.43 16.43
N LEU A 66 19.03 4.14 15.22
CA LEU A 66 18.28 5.11 14.42
C LEU A 66 16.85 5.26 14.93
N LYS A 67 16.39 6.51 15.03
CA LYS A 67 15.05 6.88 15.49
C LYS A 67 14.17 7.37 14.32
N PRO A 68 12.83 7.34 14.44
CA PRO A 68 11.93 7.84 13.40
C PRO A 68 12.07 9.34 13.09
N TYR A 69 12.67 10.10 14.00
CA TYR A 69 12.87 11.54 13.87
C TYR A 69 14.33 11.93 14.05
N VAL A 70 14.74 13.00 13.36
CA VAL A 70 16.08 13.58 13.42
C VAL A 70 16.03 14.91 14.18
N SER A 71 17.11 15.23 14.91
CA SER A 71 17.25 16.51 15.61
C SER A 71 17.30 17.68 14.63
N HIS A 72 16.64 18.79 14.99
CA HIS A 72 16.72 20.05 14.24
C HIS A 72 18.14 20.66 14.20
N LYS A 73 19.06 20.20 15.05
CA LYS A 73 20.46 20.64 15.05
C LYS A 73 21.30 20.02 13.92
N ALA A 74 20.78 19.00 13.23
CA ALA A 74 21.49 18.36 12.13
C ALA A 74 21.71 19.35 10.97
N LEU A 75 22.89 19.28 10.35
CA LEU A 75 23.23 20.11 9.19
C LEU A 75 22.32 19.76 8.00
N LYS A 76 21.82 20.78 7.32
CA LYS A 76 21.07 20.59 6.08
C LYS A 76 22.05 20.38 4.93
N ILE A 77 22.00 19.21 4.31
CA ILE A 77 22.82 18.84 3.16
C ILE A 77 21.92 18.86 1.92
N ASN A 78 22.41 19.40 0.79
CA ASN A 78 21.76 19.24 -0.51
C ASN A 78 22.34 18.00 -1.20
N PRO A 79 21.66 16.84 -1.16
CA PRO A 79 22.22 15.63 -1.73
C PRO A 79 22.33 15.75 -3.25
N PRO A 80 23.46 15.33 -3.86
CA PRO A 80 23.56 15.26 -5.31
C PRO A 80 22.62 14.19 -5.86
N ILE A 81 22.18 14.37 -7.11
CA ILE A 81 21.42 13.34 -7.83
C ILE A 81 22.33 12.14 -8.06
N VAL A 82 21.94 10.98 -7.55
CA VAL A 82 22.72 9.76 -7.71
C VAL A 82 22.56 9.24 -9.14
N THR A 83 23.65 9.22 -9.89
CA THR A 83 23.68 8.68 -11.26
C THR A 83 24.01 7.18 -11.26
N SER A 84 23.78 6.50 -12.38
CA SER A 84 24.17 5.08 -12.54
C SER A 84 25.67 4.87 -12.39
N GLU A 85 26.48 5.82 -12.86
CA GLU A 85 27.94 5.79 -12.75
C GLU A 85 28.37 5.81 -11.27
N ASP A 86 27.77 6.70 -10.47
CA ASP A 86 28.04 6.78 -9.03
C ASP A 86 27.75 5.46 -8.30
N LEU A 87 26.71 4.73 -8.72
CA LEU A 87 26.38 3.43 -8.15
C LEU A 87 27.37 2.35 -8.56
N LEU A 88 27.78 2.33 -9.84
CA LEU A 88 28.75 1.36 -10.35
C LEU A 88 30.12 1.54 -9.68
N THR A 89 30.55 2.77 -9.44
CA THR A 89 31.82 3.05 -8.77
C THR A 89 31.80 2.61 -7.30
N ARG A 90 30.64 2.65 -6.62
CA ARG A 90 30.48 2.20 -5.22
C ARG A 90 30.48 0.68 -5.05
N LEU A 91 30.39 -0.09 -6.14
CA LEU A 91 30.42 -1.55 -6.04
C LEU A 91 31.78 -2.03 -5.52
N PRO A 92 31.81 -3.03 -4.62
CA PRO A 92 33.04 -3.49 -3.98
C PRO A 92 34.10 -3.97 -4.98
N ILE A 93 33.67 -4.56 -6.10
CA ILE A 93 34.52 -5.03 -7.21
C ILE A 93 35.41 -3.91 -7.80
N ASN A 94 34.93 -2.67 -7.77
CA ASN A 94 35.65 -1.51 -8.30
C ASN A 94 36.49 -0.79 -7.23
N GLN A 95 36.18 -0.98 -5.94
CA GLN A 95 36.94 -0.44 -4.81
C GLN A 95 38.29 -1.17 -4.61
N GLU A 96 38.33 -2.47 -4.93
CA GLU A 96 39.57 -3.27 -4.86
C GLU A 96 40.62 -2.82 -5.89
N LYS A 97 40.19 -2.32 -7.05
CA LYS A 97 41.08 -1.90 -8.16
C LYS A 97 41.73 -0.54 -7.95
N SER A 98 41.19 0.32 -7.09
CA SER A 98 41.75 1.65 -6.79
C SER A 98 42.76 1.67 -5.64
N THR A 99 42.97 0.52 -4.98
CA THR A 99 43.87 0.38 -3.82
C THR A 99 45.25 -0.18 -4.21
N VAL A 100 45.46 -0.54 -5.48
CA VAL A 100 46.75 -0.92 -6.09
C VAL A 100 47.26 0.24 -6.93
#